data_AF-A0A915IAB0-F1
#
_entry.id   AF-A0A915IAB0-F1
#
_cell.length_a   1.000
_cell.length_b   1.000
_cell.length_c   1.000
_cell.angle_alpha   90.00
_cell.angle_beta   90.00
_cell.angle_gamma   90.00
#
_symmetry.space_group_name_H-M   'P 1'
#
loop_
_entity.id
_entity.type
_entity.pdbx_description
1 polymer ?
#
loop_
_entity_poly.entity_id
_entity_poly.type
_entity_poly.pdbx_seq_one_letter_code
_entity_poly.pdbx_strand_id
1 'polypeptide(L)' 'MMLEYVFRLCSKHKDVESVYLHVQINNETALNFYKKFGFEVKQLVEGYYKRIEPADAYVLEKDLVQCREQDDFSKIKIH' A
#
# COMPACT_ATOMS: atom_id res chain seq x y z
N MET A 1 3.35 -14.84 1.72
CA MET A 1 4.31 -13.80 2.18
C MET A 1 3.64 -12.91 3.25
N MET A 2 4.38 -12.20 4.14
CA MET A 2 3.77 -11.43 5.25
C MET A 2 2.77 -10.37 4.79
N LEU A 3 3.08 -9.61 3.74
CA LEU A 3 2.21 -8.54 3.24
C LEU A 3 0.89 -9.08 2.66
N GLU A 4 0.91 -10.23 1.98
CA GLU A 4 -0.31 -10.90 1.51
C GLU A 4 -1.20 -11.35 2.67
N TYR A 5 -0.59 -11.79 3.78
CA TYR A 5 -1.33 -12.15 4.98
C TYR A 5 -2.04 -10.94 5.58
N VAL A 6 -1.38 -9.77 5.61
CA VAL A 6 -2.01 -8.51 6.02
C VAL A 6 -3.20 -8.19 5.13
N PHE A 7 -3.06 -8.26 3.80
CA PHE A 7 -4.18 -8.03 2.89
C PHE A 7 -5.34 -8.99 3.11
N ARG A 8 -5.07 -10.28 3.35
CA ARG A 8 -6.11 -11.25 3.69
C ARG A 8 -6.85 -10.92 4.99
N LEU A 9 -6.16 -10.33 5.98
CA LEU A 9 -6.81 -9.86 7.19
C LEU A 9 -7.66 -8.62 6.88
N CYS A 10 -7.12 -7.64 6.16
CA CYS A 10 -7.87 -6.46 5.73
C CYS A 10 -9.13 -6.81 4.91
N SER A 11 -9.08 -7.85 4.06
CA SER A 11 -10.25 -8.31 3.31
C SER A 11 -11.41 -8.81 4.19
N LYS A 12 -11.15 -9.19 5.45
CA LYS A 12 -12.19 -9.60 6.41
C LYS A 12 -12.85 -8.39 7.11
N HIS A 13 -12.23 -7.22 7.04
CA HIS A 13 -12.62 -6.01 7.75
C HIS A 13 -12.96 -4.92 6.71
N LYS A 14 -14.25 -4.74 6.44
CA LYS A 14 -14.72 -3.81 5.40
C LYS A 14 -14.46 -2.33 5.73
N ASP A 15 -14.24 -2.04 7.01
CA ASP A 15 -13.87 -0.75 7.58
C ASP A 15 -12.43 -0.32 7.26
N VAL A 16 -11.57 -1.24 6.82
CA VAL A 16 -10.23 -0.88 6.36
C VAL A 16 -10.29 -0.41 4.90
N GLU A 17 -9.96 0.86 4.68
CA GLU A 17 -10.05 1.52 3.38
C GLU A 17 -8.72 1.50 2.61
N SER A 18 -7.60 1.68 3.30
CA SER A 18 -6.27 1.67 2.69
C SER A 18 -5.21 1.13 3.66
N VAL A 19 -4.04 0.80 3.12
CA VAL A 19 -2.83 0.48 3.88
C VAL A 19 -1.75 1.46 3.46
N TYR A 20 -1.08 2.09 4.42
CA TYR A 20 0.02 3.02 4.15
C TYR A 20 1.29 2.65 4.91
N LEU A 21 2.44 3.06 4.37
CA LEU A 21 3.74 2.92 5.00
C LEU A 21 4.73 3.98 4.53
N HIS A 22 5.87 4.08 5.21
CA HIS A 22 6.98 4.95 4.85
C HIS A 22 8.17 4.12 4.35
N VAL A 23 8.78 4.54 3.25
CA VAL A 23 9.99 3.94 2.69
C VAL A 23 11.04 5.02 2.51
N GLN A 24 12.23 4.82 3.07
CA GLN A 24 13.36 5.74 2.89
C GLN A 24 13.67 5.95 1.40
N ILE A 25 13.98 7.18 0.98
CA ILE A 25 14.10 7.50 -0.45
C ILE A 25 15.19 6.71 -1.19
N ASN A 26 16.24 6.29 -0.49
CA ASN A 26 17.35 5.50 -1.05
C ASN A 26 17.05 3.99 -1.11
N ASN A 27 15.94 3.54 -0.54
CA ASN A 27 15.59 2.13 -0.49
C ASN A 27 14.75 1.73 -1.71
N GLU A 28 15.39 1.78 -2.88
CA GLU A 28 14.76 1.44 -4.16
C GLU A 28 14.23 0.00 -4.19
N THR A 29 14.91 -0.93 -3.50
CA THR A 29 14.48 -2.32 -3.38
C THR A 29 13.12 -2.42 -2.70
N ALA A 30 12.94 -1.75 -1.55
CA ALA A 30 11.66 -1.71 -0.86
C ALA A 30 10.60 -0.96 -1.68
N LEU A 31 10.96 0.18 -2.27
CA LEU A 31 10.05 0.97 -3.11
C LEU A 31 9.49 0.12 -4.27
N ASN A 32 10.37 -0.57 -5.00
CA ASN A 32 9.98 -1.43 -6.11
C ASN A 32 9.19 -2.67 -5.64
N PHE A 33 9.52 -3.21 -4.46
CA PHE A 33 8.75 -4.28 -3.85
C PHE A 33 7.30 -3.83 -3.60
N TYR A 34 7.08 -2.72 -2.88
CA TYR A 34 5.72 -2.25 -2.57
C TYR A 34 4.95 -1.81 -3.82
N LYS A 35 5.61 -1.18 -4.80
CA LYS A 35 4.99 -0.86 -6.10
C LYS A 35 4.45 -2.11 -6.81
N LYS A 36 5.16 -3.25 -6.76
CA LYS A 36 4.68 -4.52 -7.32
C LYS A 36 3.43 -5.07 -6.60
N PHE A 37 3.24 -4.74 -5.32
CA PHE A 37 2.02 -5.07 -4.58
C PHE A 37 0.89 -4.04 -4.78
N GLY A 38 1.08 -3.08 -5.69
CA GLY A 38 0.10 -2.05 -6.04
C GLY A 38 -0.03 -0.97 -4.98
N PHE A 39 1.07 -0.65 -4.28
CA PHE A 39 1.18 0.62 -3.56
C PHE A 39 1.64 1.73 -4.51
N GLU A 40 1.11 2.92 -4.28
CA GLU A 40 1.46 4.14 -5.01
C GLU A 40 2.14 5.13 -4.08
N VAL A 41 3.07 5.93 -4.61
CA VAL A 41 3.70 7.01 -3.85
C VAL A 41 2.71 8.18 -3.79
N LYS A 42 2.23 8.53 -2.59
CA LYS A 42 1.30 9.66 -2.40
C LYS A 42 2.03 10.94 -2.01
N GLN A 43 3.10 10.84 -1.21
CA GLN A 43 3.79 12.00 -0.69
C GLN A 43 5.28 11.72 -0.43
N LEU A 44 6.10 12.77 -0.44
CA LEU A 44 7.46 12.78 0.12
C LEU A 44 7.44 13.54 1.45
N VAL A 45 7.97 12.91 2.50
CA VAL A 45 8.11 13.51 3.84
C VAL A 45 9.58 13.76 4.09
N GLU A 46 9.95 15.04 4.12
CA GLU A 46 11.31 15.47 4.41
C GLU A 46 11.64 15.28 5.89
N GLY A 47 12.86 14.81 6.19
CA GLY A 47 13.32 14.68 7.58
C GLY A 47 12.56 13.64 8.42
N TYR A 48 11.89 12.66 7.80
CA TYR A 48 11.10 11.64 8.50
C TYR A 48 11.95 10.83 9.49
N TYR A 49 13.16 10.42 9.08
CA TYR A 49 14.09 9.69 9.93
C TYR A 49 15.12 10.60 10.59
N LYS A 50 15.13 10.65 11.93
CA LYS A 50 15.99 11.58 12.69
C LYS A 50 17.49 11.23 12.74
N ARG A 51 17.89 10.02 12.34
CA ARG A 51 19.22 9.47 12.64
C ARG A 51 19.94 8.85 11.44
N ILE A 52 19.31 8.81 10.28
CA ILE A 52 19.86 8.19 9.07
C ILE A 52 19.72 9.16 7.90
N GLU A 53 20.72 9.16 7.01
CA GLU A 53 20.73 9.99 5.80
C GLU A 53 20.63 9.08 4.57
N PRO A 54 19.82 9.45 3.55
CA PRO A 54 18.90 10.58 3.54
C PRO A 54 17.74 10.39 4.53
N ALA A 55 17.39 11.46 5.25
CA ALA A 55 16.33 11.42 6.26
C ALA A 55 14.91 11.30 5.67
N ASP A 56 14.76 11.55 4.37
CA ASP A 56 13.47 11.64 3.71
C ASP A 56 12.84 10.26 3.47
N ALA A 57 11.51 10.22 3.45
CA ALA A 57 10.74 9.02 3.19
C ALA A 57 9.58 9.27 2.23
N TYR A 58 9.35 8.33 1.32
CA TYR A 58 8.13 8.24 0.54
C TYR A 58 7.01 7.62 1.38
N VAL A 59 5.84 8.27 1.38
CA VAL A 59 4.58 7.69 1.84
C VAL A 59 4.00 6.90 0.70
N LEU A 60 3.88 5.59 0.90
CA LEU A 60 3.26 4.67 -0.03
C LEU A 60 1.90 4.27 0.52
N GLU A 61 0.88 4.27 -0.34
CA GLU A 61 -0.48 3.87 0.01
C GLU A 61 -1.05 2.91 -1.02
N LYS A 62 -1.79 1.91 -0.54
CA LYS A 62 -2.60 1.03 -1.35
C LYS A 62 -4.06 1.18 -0.93
N ASP A 63 -4.87 1.69 -1.85
CA ASP A 63 -6.31 1.74 -1.70
C ASP A 63 -6.91 0.33 -1.82
N LEU A 64 -7.65 -0.10 -0.79
CA LEU A 64 -8.33 -1.40 -0.77
C LEU A 64 -9.78 -1.31 -1.25
N VAL A 65 -10.36 -0.10 -1.28
CA VAL A 65 -11.73 0.15 -1.75
C VAL A 65 -11.87 -0.15 -3.25
N GLN A 66 -10.93 0.32 -4.08
CA GLN A 66 -10.96 0.10 -5.53
C GLN A 66 -10.91 -1.38 -5.94
N CYS A 67 -10.26 -2.24 -5.15
CA CYS A 67 -10.26 -3.68 -5.40
C CYS A 67 -11.63 -4.32 -5.09
N ARG A 68 -12.38 -3.79 -4.11
CA ARG A 68 -13.70 -4.33 -3.74
C ARG A 68 -14.76 -4.06 -4.81
N GLU A 69 -14.67 -2.94 -5.51
CA GLU A 69 -15.60 -2.61 -6.59
C GLU A 69 -15.49 -3.62 -7.74
N GLN A 70 -14.28 -4.08 -8.10
CA GLN A 70 -14.08 -5.08 -9.16
C GLN A 70 -14.62 -6.48 -8.79
N ASP A 71 -14.52 -6.87 -7.51
CA ASP A 71 -15.07 -8.15 -7.03
C ASP A 71 -16.62 -8.15 -7.02
N ASP A 72 -17.25 -6.98 -6.87
CA ASP A 72 -18.70 -6.86 -6.84
C ASP A 72 -19.30 -6.88 -8.25
N PHE A 73 -18.69 -6.19 -9.23
CA PHE A 73 -19.09 -6.27 -10.64
C PHE A 73 -18.98 -7.68 -11.23
N SER A 74 -18.02 -8.48 -10.75
CA SER A 74 -17.84 -9.88 -11.14
C SER A 74 -19.01 -10.77 -10.70
N LYS A 75 -19.73 -10.39 -9.63
CA LYS A 75 -20.92 -11.09 -9.12
C LYS A 75 -22.21 -10.65 -9.80
N ILE A 76 -22.21 -9.52 -10.50
CA ILE A 76 -23.39 -8.96 -11.19
C ILE A 76 -23.60 -9.59 -12.58
N LYS A 77 -22.59 -10.26 -13.17
CA LYS A 77 -22.79 -11.10 -14.35
C LYS A 77 -23.47 -12.43 -13.98
N ILE A 78 -24.78 -12.39 -13.73
CA ILE A 78 -25.64 -13.58 -13.75
C ILE A 78 -26.67 -13.40 -14.88
N HIS A 79 -26.61 -14.33 -15.83
CA HIS A 79 -27.49 -14.58 -16.99
C HIS A 79 -27.33 -13.65 -18.20
#